data_AF-A0AAD5QH08-F1
#
_entry.id   AF-A0AAD5QH08-F1
#
_cell.length_a   1.000
_cell.length_b   1.000
_cell.length_c   1.000
_cell.angle_alpha   90.00
_cell.angle_beta   90.00
_cell.angle_gamma   90.00
#
_symmetry.space_group_name_H-M   'P 1'
#
loop_
_entity.id
_entity.type
_entity.pdbx_description
1 polymer ?
#
loop_
_entity_poly.entity_id
_entity_poly.type
_entity_poly.pdbx_seq_one_letter_code
_entity_poly.pdbx_strand_id
1 'polypeptide(L)'
;MLWYVCLYSHLVIAFNRVIAIAFPLRAFAVLTVRKTYLIALICWMLGILHILPNFSTDSCYFLFDAVKWKFIFSKTSCGYIIFAINLYNVHAILILILLLDSTTSICLRIKHKVYVKMSPSEGDAKWKSAFSNSFIIVLFHFHFSHLRMKAPSTQRAMVVRNVKITHK
;
A
#
# COMPACT_ATOMS: atom_id res chain seq x y z
N MET A 1 8.86 3.45 -4.71
CA MET A 1 7.64 3.26 -5.53
C MET A 1 6.74 2.17 -4.99
N LEU A 2 7.23 0.94 -4.88
CA LEU A 2 6.50 -0.15 -4.20
C LEU A 2 6.12 0.18 -2.75
N TRP A 3 6.91 1.01 -2.06
CA TRP A 3 6.60 1.51 -0.71
C TRP A 3 5.19 2.13 -0.61
N TYR A 4 4.83 3.08 -1.47
CA TYR A 4 3.52 3.72 -1.42
C TYR A 4 2.39 2.75 -1.79
N VAL A 5 2.61 1.89 -2.78
CA VAL A 5 1.64 0.85 -3.16
C VAL A 5 1.38 -0.10 -1.99
N CYS A 6 2.43 -0.50 -1.27
CA CYS A 6 2.33 -1.31 -0.06
C CYS A 6 1.52 -0.58 1.02
N LEU A 7 1.84 0.69 1.29
CA LEU A 7 1.15 1.51 2.28
C LEU A 7 -0.35 1.67 1.97
N TYR A 8 -0.71 1.96 0.73
CA TYR A 8 -2.11 2.03 0.30
C TYR A 8 -2.81 0.67 0.36
N SER A 9 -2.11 -0.42 0.02
CA SER A 9 -2.67 -1.77 0.11
C SER A 9 -3.01 -2.13 1.56
N HIS A 10 -2.13 -1.79 2.51
CA HIS A 10 -2.40 -1.96 3.93
C HIS A 10 -3.63 -1.16 4.38
N LEU A 11 -3.77 0.08 3.92
CA LEU A 11 -4.95 0.89 4.21
C LEU A 11 -6.24 0.24 3.68
N VAL A 12 -6.24 -0.26 2.44
CA VAL A 12 -7.40 -0.93 1.85
C VAL A 12 -7.76 -2.21 2.62
N ILE A 13 -6.76 -3.00 3.03
CA ILE A 13 -6.98 -4.21 3.84
C ILE A 13 -7.59 -3.87 5.20
N ALA A 14 -7.04 -2.87 5.91
CA ALA A 14 -7.57 -2.42 7.20
C ALA A 14 -9.02 -1.94 7.07
N PHE A 15 -9.31 -1.16 6.03
CA PHE A 15 -10.66 -0.66 5.76
C PHE A 15 -11.66 -1.79 5.45
N ASN A 16 -11.26 -2.75 4.60
CA ASN A 16 -12.05 -3.94 4.29
C ASN A 16 -12.40 -4.75 5.55
N ARG A 17 -11.43 -4.91 6.47
CA ARG A 17 -11.62 -5.62 7.75
C ARG A 17 -12.59 -4.89 8.67
N VAL A 18 -12.45 -3.57 8.83
CA VAL A 18 -13.35 -2.78 9.67
C VAL A 18 -14.79 -2.91 9.19
N ILE A 19 -15.05 -2.74 7.89
CA ILE A 19 -16.43 -2.80 7.35
C ILE A 19 -17.03 -4.20 7.54
N ALA A 20 -16.26 -5.25 7.23
CA ALA A 20 -16.73 -6.62 7.38
C ALA A 20 -17.09 -6.96 8.82
N ILE A 21 -16.32 -6.46 9.79
CA ILE A 21 -16.50 -6.77 11.21
C ILE A 21 -17.54 -5.86 11.85
N ALA A 22 -17.50 -4.55 11.59
CA ALA A 22 -18.41 -3.58 12.21
C ALA A 22 -19.84 -3.69 11.65
N PHE A 23 -20.00 -3.88 10.34
CA PHE A 23 -21.31 -3.84 9.66
C PHE A 23 -21.59 -5.10 8.84
N PRO A 24 -21.81 -6.27 9.47
CA PRO A 24 -21.95 -7.54 8.76
C PRO A 24 -23.14 -7.57 7.77
N LEU A 25 -24.24 -6.87 8.06
CA LEU A 25 -25.44 -6.84 7.20
C LEU A 25 -25.28 -5.92 5.99
N ARG A 26 -24.51 -4.83 6.10
CA ARG A 26 -24.26 -3.88 5.00
C ARG A 26 -22.97 -4.21 4.24
N ALA A 27 -22.04 -4.96 4.85
CA ALA A 27 -20.82 -5.40 4.20
C ALA A 27 -21.10 -6.25 2.96
N PHE A 28 -22.14 -7.10 2.97
CA PHE A 28 -22.49 -7.92 1.79
C PHE A 28 -22.90 -7.06 0.57
N ALA A 29 -23.54 -5.92 0.81
CA ALA A 29 -23.96 -4.99 -0.25
C ALA A 29 -22.83 -4.05 -0.72
N VAL A 30 -21.90 -3.71 0.18
CA VAL A 30 -20.85 -2.70 -0.07
C VAL A 30 -19.52 -3.33 -0.51
N LEU A 31 -19.12 -4.46 0.08
CA LEU A 31 -17.85 -5.16 -0.16
C LEU A 31 -17.99 -6.30 -1.18
N THR A 32 -18.42 -5.97 -2.39
CA THR A 32 -18.35 -6.91 -3.52
C THR A 32 -16.93 -6.96 -4.06
N VAL A 33 -16.44 -8.16 -4.42
CA VAL A 33 -15.08 -8.40 -4.96
C VAL A 33 -14.72 -7.42 -6.10
N ARG A 34 -15.68 -7.12 -6.97
CA ARG A 34 -15.52 -6.17 -8.09
C ARG A 34 -15.19 -4.74 -7.63
N LYS A 35 -15.85 -4.26 -6.57
CA LYS A 35 -15.62 -2.91 -6.03
C LYS A 35 -14.27 -2.82 -5.32
N THR A 36 -13.93 -3.85 -4.54
CA THR A 36 -12.62 -3.93 -3.86
C THR A 36 -11.48 -3.97 -4.86
N TYR A 37 -11.63 -4.69 -5.97
CA TYR A 37 -10.66 -4.69 -7.07
C TYR A 37 -10.50 -3.30 -7.71
N LEU A 38 -11.61 -2.60 -7.95
CA LEU A 38 -11.60 -1.26 -8.53
C LEU A 38 -10.91 -0.25 -7.60
N ILE A 39 -11.14 -0.34 -6.29
CA ILE A 39 -10.43 0.47 -5.28
C ILE A 39 -8.92 0.17 -5.29
N ALA A 40 -8.54 -1.10 -5.34
CA ALA A 40 -7.12 -1.48 -5.42
C ALA A 40 -6.46 -0.93 -6.69
N LEU A 41 -7.14 -0.98 -7.83
CA LEU A 41 -6.65 -0.43 -9.09
C LEU A 41 -6.48 1.10 -9.03
N ILE A 42 -7.42 1.83 -8.41
CA ILE A 42 -7.30 3.27 -8.18
C ILE A 42 -6.08 3.58 -7.29
N CYS A 43 -5.87 2.83 -6.21
CA CYS A 43 -4.70 3.01 -5.34
C CYS A 43 -3.38 2.80 -6.12
N TRP A 44 -3.35 1.83 -7.04
CA TRP A 44 -2.21 1.62 -7.93
C TRP A 44 -1.97 2.81 -8.87
N MET A 45 -3.03 3.35 -9.47
CA MET A 45 -2.93 4.51 -10.36
C MET A 45 -2.46 5.78 -9.61
N LEU A 46 -2.97 6.01 -8.40
CA LEU A 46 -2.49 7.08 -7.51
C LEU A 46 -1.01 6.89 -7.15
N GLY A 47 -0.62 5.65 -6.86
CA GLY A 47 0.76 5.28 -6.63
C GLY A 47 1.67 5.60 -7.82
N ILE A 48 1.20 5.41 -9.07
CA ILE A 48 1.94 5.76 -10.28
C ILE A 48 1.96 7.28 -10.50
N LEU A 49 0.84 7.97 -10.27
CA LEU A 49 0.72 9.42 -10.41
C LEU A 49 1.69 10.16 -9.47
N HIS A 50 1.89 9.67 -8.24
CA HIS A 50 2.88 10.20 -7.29
C HIS A 50 4.34 10.11 -7.77
N ILE A 51 4.61 9.32 -8.81
CA ILE A 51 5.95 9.02 -9.32
C ILE A 51 6.29 9.86 -10.55
N LEU A 52 5.27 10.27 -11.30
CA LEU A 52 5.43 11.08 -12.50
C LEU A 52 6.27 12.36 -12.28
N PRO A 53 6.15 13.09 -11.16
CA PRO A 53 6.98 14.27 -10.92
C PRO A 53 8.50 14.00 -10.96
N ASN A 54 8.95 12.78 -10.64
CA ASN A 54 10.38 12.43 -10.68
C ASN A 54 10.95 12.32 -12.10
N PHE A 55 10.12 12.14 -13.12
CA PHE A 55 10.59 11.95 -14.49
C PHE A 55 10.74 13.26 -15.28
N SER A 56 10.13 14.35 -14.81
CA SER A 56 10.01 15.58 -15.59
C SER A 56 11.14 16.59 -15.39
N THR A 57 12.08 16.38 -14.45
CA THR A 57 13.17 17.34 -14.19
C THR A 57 14.42 16.67 -13.60
N ASP A 58 15.58 16.86 -14.26
CA ASP A 58 16.89 16.38 -13.78
C ASP A 58 17.32 16.96 -12.42
N SER A 59 16.67 18.06 -11.99
CA SER A 59 16.94 18.76 -10.72
C SER A 59 16.06 18.30 -9.55
N CYS A 60 15.08 17.42 -9.80
CA CYS A 60 14.13 16.96 -8.78
C CYS A 60 14.08 15.42 -8.72
N TYR A 61 14.98 14.85 -7.93
CA TYR A 61 15.08 13.40 -7.71
C TYR A 61 14.66 12.99 -6.30
N PHE A 62 14.07 11.79 -6.22
CA PHE A 62 13.75 11.07 -4.99
C PHE A 62 14.24 9.63 -5.11
N LEU A 63 15.25 9.29 -4.31
CA LEU A 63 15.95 8.00 -4.39
C LEU A 63 15.87 7.29 -3.03
N PHE A 64 15.80 5.97 -3.04
CA PHE A 64 15.91 5.16 -1.82
C PHE A 64 17.34 4.63 -1.70
N ASP A 65 18.02 4.97 -0.62
CA ASP A 65 19.32 4.42 -0.27
C ASP A 65 19.12 3.19 0.61
N ALA A 66 19.37 2.00 0.02
CA ALA A 66 19.21 0.72 0.71
C ALA A 66 20.29 0.45 1.77
N VAL A 67 21.43 1.14 1.73
CA VAL A 67 22.49 0.99 2.74
C VAL A 67 22.11 1.79 3.99
N LYS A 68 21.63 3.02 3.79
CA LYS A 68 21.26 3.92 4.89
C LYS A 68 19.79 3.81 5.29
N TRP A 69 19.02 2.95 4.63
CA TRP A 69 17.58 2.74 4.85
C TRP A 69 16.78 4.04 4.91
N LYS A 70 17.12 4.99 4.02
CA LYS A 70 16.46 6.30 4.00
C LYS A 70 16.22 6.80 2.58
N PHE A 71 15.15 7.58 2.45
CA PHE A 71 14.89 8.30 1.22
C PHE A 71 15.77 9.56 1.16
N ILE A 72 16.48 9.71 0.05
CA ILE A 72 17.31 10.87 -0.26
C ILE A 72 16.51 11.76 -1.22
N PHE A 73 16.30 13.00 -0.80
CA PHE A 73 15.62 14.03 -1.57
C PHE A 73 16.65 15.02 -2.14
N SER A 74 16.34 15.60 -3.30
CA SER A 74 17.14 16.69 -3.88
C SER A 74 17.22 17.88 -2.91
N LYS A 75 18.35 18.60 -2.89
CA LYS A 75 18.55 19.79 -2.05
C LYS A 75 17.94 21.07 -2.65
N THR A 76 17.24 20.95 -3.78
CA THR A 76 16.54 22.06 -4.43
C THR A 76 15.19 22.34 -3.74
N SER A 77 14.59 23.50 -4.01
CA SER A 77 13.25 23.84 -3.51
C SER A 77 12.19 22.78 -3.85
N CYS A 78 12.32 22.13 -5.02
CA CYS A 78 11.46 21.02 -5.43
C CYS A 78 11.59 19.81 -4.49
N GLY A 79 12.82 19.44 -4.11
CA GLY A 79 13.05 18.34 -3.19
C GLY A 79 12.49 18.60 -1.79
N TYR A 80 12.51 19.85 -1.31
CA TYR A 80 11.89 20.22 -0.03
C TYR A 80 10.37 20.11 -0.04
N ILE A 81 9.71 20.55 -1.13
CA ILE A 81 8.26 20.42 -1.30
C ILE A 81 7.85 18.94 -1.33
N ILE A 82 8.54 18.13 -2.12
CA ILE A 82 8.28 16.68 -2.20
C ILE A 82 8.50 16.01 -0.84
N PHE A 83 9.56 16.40 -0.12
CA PHE A 83 9.82 15.90 1.23
C PHE A 83 8.65 16.21 2.17
N ALA A 84 8.19 17.46 2.22
CA ALA A 84 7.08 17.86 3.10
C ALA A 84 5.79 17.12 2.76
N ILE A 85 5.44 17.04 1.48
CA ILE A 85 4.25 16.32 1.00
C ILE A 85 4.35 14.83 1.34
N ASN A 86 5.50 14.19 1.11
CA ASN A 86 5.69 12.79 1.43
C ASN A 86 5.57 12.53 2.94
N LEU A 87 6.23 13.35 3.76
CA LEU A 87 6.20 13.21 5.21
C LEU A 87 4.76 13.29 5.73
N TYR A 88 4.01 14.30 5.30
CA TYR A 88 2.60 14.46 5.67
C TYR A 88 1.75 13.28 5.22
N ASN A 89 1.83 12.87 3.95
CA ASN A 89 1.03 11.77 3.41
C ASN A 89 1.31 10.44 4.11
N VAL A 90 2.58 10.08 4.30
CA VAL A 90 2.95 8.82 4.96
C VAL A 90 2.48 8.80 6.41
N HIS A 91 2.68 9.89 7.16
CA HIS A 91 2.19 9.98 8.54
C HIS A 91 0.67 9.91 8.62
N ALA A 92 -0.04 10.65 7.77
CA ALA A 92 -1.50 10.66 7.75
C ALA A 92 -2.07 9.25 7.46
N ILE A 93 -1.50 8.54 6.47
CA ILE A 93 -1.95 7.19 6.13
C ILE A 93 -1.61 6.20 7.25
N LEU A 94 -0.43 6.28 7.87
CA LEU A 94 -0.06 5.41 8.99
C LEU A 94 -0.98 5.61 10.20
N ILE A 95 -1.31 6.85 10.54
CA ILE A 95 -2.26 7.15 11.62
C ILE A 95 -3.64 6.56 11.27
N LEU A 96 -4.10 6.70 10.04
CA LEU A 96 -5.38 6.15 9.60
C LEU A 96 -5.41 4.61 9.69
N ILE A 97 -4.33 3.94 9.25
CA ILE A 97 -4.19 2.48 9.39
C ILE A 97 -4.26 2.08 10.87
N LEU A 98 -3.50 2.75 11.74
CA LEU A 98 -3.48 2.46 13.17
C LEU A 98 -4.87 2.61 13.79
N LEU A 99 -5.61 3.67 13.43
CA LEU A 99 -6.97 3.88 13.89
C LEU A 99 -7.90 2.77 13.41
N LEU A 100 -7.86 2.39 12.14
CA LEU A 100 -8.68 1.31 11.57
C LEU A 100 -8.38 -0.05 12.21
N ASP A 101 -7.10 -0.37 12.42
CA ASP A 101 -6.69 -1.62 13.08
C ASP A 101 -7.08 -1.63 14.56
N SER A 102 -7.01 -0.48 15.23
CA SER A 102 -7.46 -0.33 16.61
C SER A 102 -8.97 -0.54 16.72
N THR A 103 -9.75 0.09 15.84
CA THR A 103 -11.19 -0.10 15.75
C THR A 103 -11.54 -1.56 15.46
N THR A 104 -10.83 -2.20 14.53
CA THR A 104 -11.01 -3.62 14.20
C THR A 104 -10.79 -4.49 15.44
N SER A 105 -9.68 -4.27 16.14
CA SER A 105 -9.31 -5.03 17.34
C SER A 105 -10.32 -4.85 18.47
N ILE A 106 -10.83 -3.63 18.68
CA ILE A 106 -11.85 -3.35 19.68
C ILE A 106 -13.18 -4.03 19.30
N CYS A 107 -13.61 -3.90 18.04
CA CYS A 107 -14.87 -4.48 17.57
C CYS A 107 -14.84 -6.02 17.66
N LEU A 108 -13.69 -6.63 17.33
CA LEU A 108 -13.44 -8.06 17.52
C LEU A 108 -13.60 -8.48 18.98
N ARG A 109 -12.99 -7.74 19.92
CA ARG A 109 -13.10 -8.04 21.36
C ARG A 109 -14.53 -7.95 21.88
N ILE A 110 -15.28 -6.93 21.43
CA ILE A 110 -16.70 -6.77 21.80
C ILE A 110 -17.52 -7.94 21.27
N LYS A 111 -17.37 -8.27 19.99
CA LYS A 111 -18.13 -9.37 19.37
C LYS A 111 -17.74 -10.73 19.94
N HIS A 112 -16.46 -10.99 20.21
CA HIS A 112 -16.02 -12.22 20.86
C HIS A 112 -16.72 -12.45 22.22
N LYS A 113 -16.82 -11.40 23.05
CA LYS A 113 -17.58 -11.49 24.33
C LYS A 113 -19.06 -11.85 24.14
N VAL A 114 -19.66 -11.44 23.02
CA VAL A 114 -21.05 -11.74 22.67
C VAL A 114 -21.20 -13.14 22.06
N TYR A 115 -20.29 -13.56 21.17
CA TYR A 115 -20.31 -14.88 20.52
C TYR A 115 -20.01 -16.02 21.49
N VAL A 116 -19.16 -15.81 22.50
CA VAL A 116 -18.97 -16.79 23.59
C VAL A 116 -20.30 -17.10 24.31
N LYS A 117 -21.32 -16.24 24.18
CA LYS A 117 -22.67 -16.45 24.72
C LYS A 117 -23.71 -16.99 23.71
N MET A 118 -23.39 -17.18 22.42
CA MET A 118 -24.40 -17.48 21.38
C MET A 118 -23.93 -18.53 20.34
N SER A 119 -24.85 -19.38 19.85
CA SER A 119 -24.54 -20.60 19.08
C SER A 119 -23.92 -20.38 17.68
N PRO A 120 -23.14 -21.34 17.13
CA PRO A 120 -22.07 -21.09 16.14
C PRO A 120 -22.47 -21.00 14.65
N SER A 121 -23.70 -21.33 14.26
CA SER A 121 -23.95 -21.85 12.90
C SER A 121 -24.01 -20.84 11.74
N GLU A 122 -24.20 -19.54 11.98
CA GLU A 122 -24.37 -18.54 10.91
C GLU A 122 -23.21 -17.54 10.77
N GLY A 123 -22.24 -17.58 11.70
CA GLY A 123 -21.07 -16.68 11.72
C GLY A 123 -19.96 -17.09 10.77
N ASP A 124 -19.71 -18.39 10.63
CA ASP A 124 -18.48 -18.92 10.01
C ASP A 124 -18.38 -18.69 8.50
N ALA A 125 -19.49 -18.73 7.78
CA ALA A 125 -19.50 -18.43 6.34
C ALA A 125 -19.16 -16.95 6.06
N LYS A 126 -19.54 -16.04 6.96
CA LYS A 126 -19.31 -14.59 6.83
C LYS A 126 -17.86 -14.20 7.14
N TRP A 127 -17.21 -14.87 8.09
CA TRP A 127 -15.77 -14.67 8.38
C TRP A 127 -14.87 -15.13 7.23
N LYS A 128 -15.23 -16.23 6.56
CA LYS A 128 -14.45 -16.79 5.44
C LYS A 128 -14.37 -15.84 4.24
N SER A 129 -15.42 -15.09 3.91
CA SER A 129 -15.40 -14.15 2.77
C SER A 129 -14.56 -12.89 3.04
N ALA A 130 -14.61 -12.35 4.27
CA ALA A 130 -13.82 -11.19 4.69
C ALA A 130 -12.30 -11.50 4.70
N PHE A 131 -11.95 -12.70 5.18
CA PHE A 131 -10.57 -13.22 5.12
C PHE A 131 -10.14 -13.50 3.67
N SER A 132 -11.00 -14.12 2.86
CA SER A 132 -10.70 -14.43 1.46
C SER A 132 -10.42 -13.17 0.63
N ASN A 133 -11.24 -12.13 0.73
CA ASN A 133 -11.03 -10.86 0.03
C ASN A 133 -9.73 -10.16 0.47
N SER A 134 -9.40 -10.22 1.76
CA SER A 134 -8.14 -9.68 2.27
C SER A 134 -6.93 -10.48 1.76
N PHE A 135 -7.07 -11.82 1.66
CA PHE A 135 -6.03 -12.72 1.18
C PHE A 135 -5.78 -12.56 -0.33
N ILE A 136 -6.82 -12.34 -1.13
CA ILE A 136 -6.70 -12.05 -2.57
C ILE A 136 -5.89 -10.76 -2.81
N ILE A 137 -6.11 -9.70 -2.01
CA ILE A 137 -5.34 -8.45 -2.13
C ILE A 137 -3.86 -8.70 -1.80
N VAL A 138 -3.58 -9.48 -0.75
CA VAL A 138 -2.21 -9.86 -0.36
C VAL A 138 -1.55 -10.74 -1.42
N LEU A 139 -2.27 -11.71 -1.99
CA LEU A 139 -1.77 -12.58 -3.06
C LEU A 139 -1.48 -11.79 -4.33
N PHE A 140 -2.33 -10.83 -4.70
CA PHE A 140 -2.08 -9.96 -5.85
C PHE A 140 -0.84 -9.10 -5.62
N HIS A 141 -0.66 -8.57 -4.40
CA HIS A 141 0.55 -7.85 -4.01
C HIS A 141 1.80 -8.74 -4.05
N PHE A 142 1.72 -9.98 -3.55
CA PHE A 142 2.84 -10.93 -3.53
C PHE A 142 3.21 -11.40 -4.94
N HIS A 143 2.22 -11.74 -5.77
CA HIS A 143 2.41 -12.15 -7.16
C HIS A 143 3.06 -11.04 -7.99
N PHE A 144 2.60 -9.80 -7.86
CA PHE A 144 3.17 -8.66 -8.58
C PHE A 144 4.58 -8.29 -8.06
N SER A 145 4.81 -8.38 -6.75
CA SER A 145 6.14 -8.19 -6.16
C SER A 145 7.14 -9.24 -6.65
N HIS A 146 6.70 -10.50 -6.78
CA HIS A 146 7.51 -11.61 -7.28
C HIS A 146 7.78 -11.51 -8.79
N LEU A 147 6.80 -11.11 -9.60
CA LEU A 147 6.99 -10.86 -11.03
C LEU A 147 8.04 -9.78 -11.31
N ARG A 148 8.15 -8.77 -10.44
CA ARG A 148 9.15 -7.70 -10.57
C ARG A 148 10.53 -8.08 -10.04
N MET A 149 10.64 -8.98 -9.06
CA MET A 149 11.94 -9.55 -8.65
C MET A 149 12.54 -10.48 -9.72
N LYS A 150 11.71 -10.97 -10.66
CA LYS A 150 12.15 -11.75 -11.82
C LYS A 150 12.44 -10.90 -13.06
N ALA A 151 12.26 -9.59 -13.00
CA ALA A 151 12.74 -8.69 -14.05
C ALA A 151 14.28 -8.63 -13.98
N PRO A 152 14.99 -8.92 -15.09
CA PRO A 152 16.42 -9.05 -15.08
C PRO A 152 17.10 -7.74 -14.70
N SER A 153 18.26 -7.90 -14.10
CA SER A 153 19.28 -6.94 -13.71
C SER A 153 19.84 -6.08 -14.86
N THR A 154 18.98 -5.51 -15.72
CA THR A 154 19.39 -4.80 -16.94
C THR A 154 19.39 -3.27 -16.80
N GLN A 155 19.18 -2.71 -15.60
CA GLN A 155 19.38 -1.27 -15.35
C GLN A 155 20.78 -0.90 -14.83
N ARG A 156 21.64 -1.88 -14.52
CA ARG A 156 23.02 -1.61 -14.08
C ARG A 156 24.01 -1.44 -15.25
N ALA A 157 23.60 -1.65 -16.50
CA ALA A 157 24.49 -1.65 -17.67
C ALA A 157 24.47 -0.35 -18.51
N MET A 158 23.51 0.56 -18.34
CA MET A 158 23.34 1.71 -19.25
C MET A 158 23.93 3.05 -18.77
N VAL A 159 24.49 3.11 -17.55
CA VAL A 159 25.10 4.35 -17.00
C VAL A 159 26.64 4.34 -17.08
N VAL A 160 27.28 3.26 -17.51
CA VAL A 160 28.76 3.14 -17.51
C VAL A 160 29.42 3.48 -18.85
N ARG A 161 28.68 3.82 -19.91
CA ARG A 161 29.25 3.95 -21.28
C ARG A 161 29.46 5.34 -21.88
N ASN A 162 29.36 6.44 -21.13
CA ASN A 162 29.66 7.77 -21.69
C ASN A 162 30.50 8.68 -20.78
N VAL A 163 31.54 8.13 -20.16
CA VAL A 163 32.68 8.93 -19.70
C VAL A 163 33.93 8.41 -20.39
N LYS A 164 34.07 8.74 -21.67
CA LYS A 164 35.36 8.64 -22.37
C LYS A 164 36.11 9.92 -22.05
N ILE A 165 36.98 9.84 -21.05
CA ILE A 165 37.92 10.89 -20.67
C ILE A 165 38.85 11.12 -21.87
N THR A 166 38.67 12.24 -22.57
CA THR A 166 39.62 12.73 -23.56
C THR A 166 40.71 13.47 -22.79
N HIS A 167 41.84 12.81 -22.52
CA HIS A 167 43.09 13.48 -22.18
C HIS A 167 43.74 13.94 -23.49
N LYS A 168 43.91 15.25 -23.65
CA LYS A 168 45.01 15.83 -24.41
C LYS A 168 45.34 17.20 -23.83
#